data_AF-A0A968Q3A9-F1
#
_entry.id   AF-A0A968Q3A9-F1
#
_cell.length_a   1.000
_cell.length_b   1.000
_cell.length_c   1.000
_cell.angle_alpha   90.00
_cell.angle_beta   90.00
_cell.angle_gamma   90.00
#
_symmetry.space_group_name_H-M   'P 1'
#
loop_
_entity.id
_entity.type
_entity.pdbx_description
1 polymer ?
#
loop_
_entity_poly.entity_id
_entity_poly.type
_entity_poly.pdbx_seq_one_letter_code
_entity_poly.pdbx_strand_id
1 'polypeptide(L)'
;MTHIKTATNEEPASNWKEIRAPGAFIPGLIKSGTYYTDRGREFWYVTRSTDYLILELKDEYYKRIILTIDDSEALARQIQAAIATS
;
A
#
# COMPACT_ATOMS: atom_id res chain seq x y z
N MET A 1 8.70 3.07 -15.43
CA MET A 1 7.89 3.24 -14.20
C MET A 1 7.33 4.65 -14.15
N THR A 2 6.29 4.94 -14.92
CA THR A 2 5.92 6.36 -15.13
C THR A 2 4.94 6.89 -14.08
N HIS A 3 4.24 6.04 -13.33
CA HIS A 3 3.16 6.45 -12.40
C HIS A 3 3.43 6.10 -10.92
N ILE A 4 4.49 5.35 -10.62
CA ILE A 4 4.93 5.09 -9.24
C ILE A 4 5.93 6.17 -8.85
N LYS A 5 5.67 6.84 -7.73
CA LYS A 5 6.50 7.91 -7.18
C LYS A 5 7.58 7.35 -6.26
N THR A 6 7.21 6.45 -5.34
CA THR A 6 8.11 5.82 -4.38
C THR A 6 7.64 4.41 -4.04
N ALA A 7 8.56 3.57 -3.57
CA ALA A 7 8.26 2.28 -2.96
C ALA A 7 9.01 2.14 -1.63
N THR A 8 8.29 1.78 -0.56
CA THR A 8 8.84 1.58 0.78
C THR A 8 8.30 0.31 1.41
N ASN A 9 8.97 -0.17 2.45
CA ASN A 9 8.57 -1.36 3.20
C ASN A 9 8.28 -1.09 4.68
N GLU A 10 8.10 0.18 5.04
CA GLU A 10 7.79 0.58 6.41
C GLU A 10 6.37 0.18 6.78
N GLU A 11 6.12 -0.09 8.06
CA GLU A 11 4.78 -0.39 8.55
C GLU A 11 3.85 0.80 8.28
N PRO A 12 2.71 0.59 7.58
CA PRO A 12 1.82 1.67 7.24
C PRO A 12 1.11 2.18 8.49
N ALA A 13 1.12 3.50 8.71
CA ALA A 13 0.22 4.07 9.70
C ALA A 13 -1.23 3.64 9.40
N SER A 14 -1.95 3.13 10.39
CA SER A 14 -3.33 2.69 10.25
C SER A 14 -4.13 3.25 11.43
N ASN A 15 -5.21 3.98 11.15
CA ASN A 15 -6.09 4.51 12.18
C ASN A 15 -7.44 3.80 12.17
N TRP A 16 -7.98 3.49 13.36
CA TRP A 16 -9.32 2.92 13.53
C TRP A 16 -10.45 3.86 13.04
N LYS A 17 -10.14 5.16 12.86
CA LYS A 17 -11.07 6.18 12.35
C LYS A 17 -11.19 6.22 10.81
N GLU A 18 -10.46 5.39 10.08
CA GLU A 18 -10.49 5.39 8.62
C GLU A 18 -11.84 4.92 8.09
N ILE A 19 -12.40 5.65 7.11
CA ILE A 19 -13.67 5.30 6.47
C ILE A 19 -13.38 4.27 5.39
N ARG A 20 -14.07 3.12 5.46
CA ARG A 20 -13.87 1.98 4.58
C ARG A 20 -15.06 1.82 3.62
N ALA A 21 -14.78 1.59 2.33
CA ALA A 21 -15.81 1.15 1.40
C ALA A 21 -16.34 -0.26 1.76
N PRO A 22 -17.62 -0.57 1.47
CA PRO A 22 -18.17 -1.90 1.74
C PRO A 22 -17.38 -3.00 1.00
N GLY A 23 -17.16 -4.15 1.64
CA GLY A 23 -16.42 -5.30 1.05
C GLY A 23 -15.95 -6.31 2.10
N ALA A 24 -15.16 -7.31 1.69
CA ALA A 24 -14.65 -8.38 2.56
C ALA A 24 -13.67 -7.83 3.61
N PHE A 25 -14.11 -7.73 4.85
CA PHE A 25 -13.29 -7.41 6.03
C PHE A 25 -13.40 -8.55 7.01
N ILE A 26 -12.26 -9.12 7.40
CA ILE A 26 -12.21 -10.04 8.53
C ILE A 26 -11.32 -9.39 9.59
N PRO A 27 -11.91 -8.80 10.65
CA PRO A 27 -11.15 -8.18 11.74
C PRO A 27 -10.04 -9.10 12.24
N GLY A 28 -8.80 -8.59 12.31
CA GLY A 28 -7.63 -9.36 12.81
C GLY A 28 -7.07 -10.41 11.86
N LEU A 29 -7.57 -10.53 10.63
CA LEU A 29 -7.07 -11.50 9.65
C LEU A 29 -6.69 -10.84 8.32
N ILE A 30 -7.57 -10.03 7.73
CA ILE A 30 -7.34 -9.39 6.42
C ILE A 30 -7.89 -7.96 6.44
N LYS A 31 -7.02 -6.98 6.16
CA LYS A 31 -7.38 -5.61 5.78
C LYS A 31 -7.31 -5.50 4.26
N SER A 32 -8.44 -5.75 3.59
CA SER A 32 -8.56 -5.65 2.12
C SER A 32 -9.60 -4.62 1.71
N GLY A 33 -9.32 -3.82 0.68
CA GLY A 33 -10.28 -2.92 0.04
C GLY A 33 -9.82 -1.47 -0.04
N THR A 34 -10.77 -0.60 -0.38
CA THR A 34 -10.54 0.85 -0.52
C THR A 34 -10.76 1.57 0.81
N TYR A 35 -9.74 2.32 1.22
CA TYR A 35 -9.78 3.16 2.42
C TYR A 35 -9.65 4.63 2.02
N TYR A 36 -10.43 5.47 2.69
CA TYR A 36 -10.36 6.91 2.56
C TYR A 36 -9.66 7.44 3.80
N THR A 37 -8.43 7.93 3.60
CA THR A 37 -7.60 8.50 4.67
C THR A 37 -7.34 9.99 4.40
N ASP A 38 -6.80 10.69 5.39
CA ASP A 38 -6.36 12.08 5.29
C ASP A 38 -5.30 12.30 4.19
N ARG A 39 -4.54 11.26 3.86
CA ARG A 39 -3.54 11.25 2.79
C ARG A 39 -4.07 10.63 1.48
N GLY A 40 -5.38 10.49 1.33
CA GLY A 40 -6.06 10.15 0.07
C GLY A 40 -6.71 8.77 0.02
N ARG A 41 -7.10 8.35 -1.19
CA ARG A 41 -7.67 7.02 -1.42
C ARG A 41 -6.56 5.98 -1.49
N GLU A 42 -6.65 4.96 -0.66
CA GLU A 42 -5.66 3.88 -0.56
C GLU A 42 -6.31 2.54 -0.91
N PHE A 43 -5.58 1.70 -1.63
CA PHE A 43 -5.92 0.30 -1.77
C PHE A 43 -5.11 -0.52 -0.78
N TRP A 44 -5.78 -1.30 0.05
CA TRP A 44 -5.15 -2.20 1.01
C TRP A 44 -5.38 -3.65 0.61
N TYR A 45 -4.34 -4.46 0.73
CA TYR A 45 -4.40 -5.91 0.76
C TYR A 45 -3.35 -6.43 1.74
N VAL A 46 -3.67 -6.29 3.02
CA VAL A 46 -2.79 -6.66 4.14
C VAL A 46 -3.36 -7.89 4.82
N THR A 47 -2.52 -8.90 5.00
CA THR A 47 -2.82 -10.13 5.73
C THR A 47 -2.18 -10.10 7.12
N ARG A 48 -1.96 -11.26 7.76
CA ARG A 48 -1.26 -11.35 9.05
C ARG A 48 0.24 -11.11 8.96
N SER A 49 0.83 -11.18 7.77
CA SER A 49 2.24 -10.86 7.59
C SER A 49 2.50 -9.39 7.92
N THR A 50 3.70 -9.10 8.44
CA THR A 50 4.18 -7.74 8.69
C THR A 50 5.14 -7.27 7.61
N ASP A 51 5.26 -8.01 6.51
CA ASP A 51 6.14 -7.69 5.38
C ASP A 51 5.38 -6.80 4.39
N TYR A 52 5.45 -5.49 4.62
CA TYR A 52 4.63 -4.51 3.92
C TYR A 52 5.33 -3.97 2.68
N LEU A 53 4.58 -3.81 1.59
CA LEU A 53 4.99 -3.00 0.44
C LEU A 53 4.02 -1.84 0.28
N ILE A 54 4.54 -0.62 0.36
CA ILE A 54 3.80 0.62 0.12
C ILE A 54 4.29 1.23 -1.19
N LEU A 55 3.37 1.43 -2.12
CA LEU A 55 3.63 2.15 -3.37
C LEU A 55 2.87 3.47 -3.34
N GLU A 56 3.58 4.59 -3.44
CA GLU A 56 2.95 5.89 -3.70
C GLU A 56 2.80 6.09 -5.21
N LEU A 57 1.60 6.52 -5.63
CA LEU A 57 1.29 6.75 -7.04
C LEU A 57 1.12 8.24 -7.31
N LYS A 58 1.48 8.67 -8.52
CA LYS A 58 1.21 10.02 -9.03
C LYS A 58 0.17 9.97 -10.15
N ASP A 59 -0.74 10.94 -10.14
CA ASP A 59 -1.80 11.11 -11.15
C ASP A 59 -2.78 9.93 -11.30
N GLU A 60 -2.87 9.07 -10.28
CA GLU A 60 -3.75 7.89 -10.28
C GLU A 60 -4.98 8.02 -9.35
N TYR A 61 -5.98 7.15 -9.59
CA TYR A 61 -7.21 7.03 -8.78
C TYR A 61 -6.94 6.67 -7.32
N TYR A 62 -5.94 5.80 -7.09
CA TYR A 62 -5.39 5.50 -5.77
C TYR A 62 -4.12 6.32 -5.57
N LYS A 63 -3.96 6.91 -4.39
CA LYS A 63 -2.72 7.57 -3.98
C LYS A 63 -1.69 6.60 -3.42
N ARG A 64 -2.16 5.49 -2.84
CA ARG A 64 -1.31 4.40 -2.35
C ARG A 64 -1.88 3.04 -2.63
N ILE A 65 -0.98 2.09 -2.85
CA ILE A 65 -1.23 0.66 -2.79
C ILE A 65 -0.42 0.12 -1.62
N ILE A 66 -1.06 -0.58 -0.69
CA ILE A 66 -0.45 -1.13 0.53
C ILE A 66 -0.74 -2.63 0.56
N LEU A 67 0.32 -3.44 0.49
CA LEU A 67 0.25 -4.88 0.38
C LEU A 67 1.05 -5.55 1.49
N THR A 68 0.67 -6.76 1.87
CA THR A 68 1.63 -7.71 2.46
C THR A 68 2.17 -8.61 1.38
N ILE A 69 3.49 -8.68 1.22
CA ILE A 69 4.17 -9.53 0.25
C ILE A 69 5.50 -10.00 0.82
N ASP A 70 5.90 -11.22 0.48
CA ASP A 70 7.18 -11.76 0.91
C ASP A 70 8.34 -11.00 0.23
N ASP A 71 9.42 -10.81 0.98
CA ASP A 71 10.63 -10.09 0.57
C ASP A 71 10.32 -8.66 0.10
N SER A 72 9.41 -7.96 0.80
CA SER A 72 8.98 -6.62 0.42
C SER A 72 10.13 -5.62 0.33
N GLU A 73 11.17 -5.78 1.16
CA GLU A 73 12.38 -4.96 1.12
C GLU A 73 13.12 -5.10 -0.21
N ALA A 74 13.32 -6.34 -0.67
CA ALA A 74 14.00 -6.62 -1.93
C ALA A 74 13.21 -6.05 -3.11
N LEU A 75 11.89 -6.24 -3.10
CA LEU A 75 11.00 -5.73 -4.13
C LEU A 75 10.93 -4.19 -4.12
N ALA A 76 10.85 -3.56 -2.95
CA ALA A 76 10.88 -2.10 -2.82
C ALA A 76 12.17 -1.53 -3.42
N ARG A 77 13.33 -2.13 -3.12
CA ARG A 77 14.62 -1.75 -3.70
C ARG A 77 14.63 -1.89 -5.22
N GLN A 78 14.13 -3.01 -5.76
CA GLN A 78 14.04 -3.22 -7.21
C GLN A 78 13.15 -2.17 -7.89
N ILE A 79 11.99 -1.88 -7.30
CA ILE A 79 11.06 -0.88 -7.82
C ILE A 79 11.71 0.51 -7.78
N GLN A 80 12.36 0.87 -6.68
CA GLN A 80 13.02 2.16 -6.53
C GLN A 80 14.15 2.34 -7.55
N ALA A 81 14.94 1.29 -7.82
CA ALA A 81 15.97 1.31 -8.86
C ALA A 81 15.38 1.54 -10.27
N ALA A 82 14.27 0.86 -10.58
CA ALA A 82 13.59 1.01 -11.86
C ALA A 82 12.91 2.39 -12.03
N ILE A 83 12.44 3.01 -10.94
CA ILE A 83 11.97 4.41 -10.93
C ILE A 83 13.14 5.36 -11.26
N ALA A 84 14.31 5.17 -10.65
CA ALA A 84 15.47 6.04 -10.89
C ALA A 84 16.02 5.97 -12.33
N THR A 85 15.68 4.92 -13.07
CA THR A 85 16.13 4.70 -14.45
C THR A 85 15.08 5.14 -15.49
N SER A 86 13.86 5.50 -15.04
CA SER A 86 12.73 5.91 -15.89
C SER A 86 12.64 7.42 -16.02
#